data_AF-A0A151ADD1-F1
#
_entry.id   AF-A0A151ADD1-F1
#
_cell.length_a   1.000
_cell.length_b   1.000
_cell.length_c   1.000
_cell.angle_alpha   90.00
_cell.angle_beta   90.00
_cell.angle_gamma   90.00
#
_symmetry.space_group_name_H-M   'P 1'
#
loop_
_entity.id
_entity.type
_entity.pdbx_description
1 polymer ?
#
loop_
_entity_poly.entity_id
_entity_poly.type
_entity_poly.pdbx_seq_one_letter_code
_entity_poly.pdbx_strand_id
1 'polypeptide(L)'
;MTVQFAPLFGPIPGGIELAVIVLIAILLFGANKIPKLARSTGQAMGEFQKGREEIDQELQEMREGATRTENEPEPEIGTDDERETATDTTTAETSTEAELETETDENR
;
A
#
# COMPACT_ATOMS: atom_id res chain seq x y z
N MET A 1 -13.89 -28.88 -28.71
CA MET A 1 -14.77 -28.46 -27.59
C MET A 1 -14.16 -27.19 -27.01
N THR A 2 -14.57 -26.02 -27.50
CA THR A 2 -14.07 -24.74 -27.01
C THR A 2 -14.75 -24.43 -25.67
N VAL A 3 -13.99 -24.46 -24.59
CA VAL A 3 -14.48 -24.08 -23.27
C VAL A 3 -14.59 -22.56 -23.24
N GLN A 4 -15.82 -22.04 -23.39
CA GLN A 4 -16.09 -20.63 -23.25
C GLN A 4 -16.12 -20.29 -21.77
N PHE A 5 -14.98 -19.81 -21.24
CA PHE A 5 -14.90 -19.18 -19.93
C PHE A 5 -15.72 -17.88 -19.98
N ALA A 6 -16.94 -17.93 -19.48
CA ALA A 6 -17.69 -16.72 -19.18
C ALA A 6 -16.93 -15.95 -18.07
N PRO A 7 -16.73 -14.63 -18.19
CA PRO A 7 -16.19 -13.85 -17.09
C PRO A 7 -17.16 -13.95 -15.90
N LEU A 8 -16.75 -14.72 -14.88
CA LEU A 8 -17.48 -14.85 -13.61
C LEU A 8 -17.38 -13.57 -12.77
N PHE A 9 -16.47 -12.66 -13.14
CA PHE A 9 -16.49 -11.28 -12.71
C PHE A 9 -17.42 -10.53 -13.65
N GLY A 10 -18.63 -10.22 -13.17
CA GLY A 10 -19.57 -9.34 -13.86
C GLY A 10 -18.91 -7.99 -14.22
N PRO A 11 -19.61 -7.11 -14.96
CA PRO A 11 -19.04 -5.83 -15.35
C PRO A 11 -18.61 -5.08 -14.09
N ILE A 12 -17.30 -5.04 -13.84
CA ILE A 12 -16.76 -4.18 -12.80
C ILE A 12 -17.09 -2.77 -13.28
N PRO A 13 -17.89 -1.99 -12.54
CA PRO A 13 -18.19 -0.62 -12.91
C PRO A 13 -16.86 0.10 -13.17
N GLY A 14 -16.76 0.75 -14.34
CA GLY A 14 -15.59 1.53 -14.69
C GLY A 14 -15.41 2.72 -13.73
N GLY A 15 -14.36 3.52 -13.97
CA GLY A 15 -14.04 4.65 -13.10
C GLY A 15 -15.18 5.65 -12.94
N ILE A 16 -15.97 5.87 -14.01
CA ILE A 16 -17.12 6.79 -13.97
C ILE A 16 -18.27 6.20 -13.15
N GLU A 17 -18.61 4.93 -13.37
CA GLU A 17 -19.68 4.26 -12.64
C GLU A 17 -19.36 4.18 -11.14
N LEU A 18 -18.11 3.91 -10.76
CA LEU A 18 -17.67 3.98 -9.36
C LEU A 18 -17.79 5.39 -8.78
N ALA A 19 -17.42 6.43 -9.55
CA ALA A 19 -17.57 7.81 -9.09
C ALA A 19 -19.04 8.16 -8.81
N VAL A 20 -19.97 7.70 -9.65
CA VAL A 20 -21.43 7.88 -9.44
C VAL A 20 -21.90 7.15 -8.18
N ILE A 21 -21.45 5.91 -7.95
CA ILE A 21 -21.80 5.16 -6.74
C ILE A 21 -21.28 5.86 -5.49
N VAL A 22 -20.03 6.34 -5.51
CA VAL A 22 -19.42 7.09 -4.40
C VAL A 22 -20.18 8.39 -4.15
N LEU A 23 -20.59 9.10 -5.21
CA LEU A 23 -21.38 10.32 -5.09
C LEU A 23 -22.72 10.04 -4.40
N ILE A 24 -23.44 8.99 -4.80
CA ILE A 24 -24.70 8.59 -4.16
C ILE A 24 -24.46 8.21 -2.70
N ALA A 25 -23.41 7.45 -2.39
CA ALA A 25 -23.06 7.09 -1.02
C ALA A 25 -22.77 8.34 -0.16
N ILE A 26 -22.08 9.34 -0.71
CA ILE A 26 -21.83 10.62 -0.05
C ILE A 26 -23.13 11.39 0.20
N LEU A 27 -24.11 11.35 -0.71
CA LEU A 27 -25.41 12.00 -0.49
C LEU A 27 -26.21 11.31 0.63
N LEU A 28 -26.16 9.98 0.72
CA LEU A 28 -26.89 9.22 1.73
C LEU A 28 -26.24 9.31 3.12
N PHE A 29 -24.92 9.16 3.21
CA PHE A 29 -24.19 9.09 4.48
C PHE A 29 -23.53 10.43 4.87
N GLY A 30 -23.28 11.31 3.91
CA GLY A 30 -22.56 12.58 4.07
C GLY A 30 -21.05 12.44 3.81
N ALA A 31 -20.44 13.47 3.21
CA ALA A 31 -19.01 13.49 2.85
C ALA A 31 -18.06 13.25 4.04
N ASN A 32 -18.51 13.59 5.25
CA ASN A 32 -17.70 13.45 6.47
C ASN A 32 -17.83 12.08 7.15
N LYS A 33 -18.80 11.23 6.78
CA LYS A 33 -19.05 9.97 7.51
C LYS A 33 -18.10 8.86 7.11
N ILE A 34 -17.88 8.65 5.82
CA ILE A 34 -16.97 7.61 5.33
C ILE A 34 -15.53 7.85 5.82
N PRO A 35 -14.95 9.07 5.71
CA PRO A 35 -13.60 9.33 6.23
C PRO A 35 -13.49 9.20 7.74
N LYS A 36 -14.54 9.59 8.48
CA LYS A 36 -14.57 9.47 9.94
C LYS A 36 -14.61 8.02 10.40
N LEU A 37 -15.43 7.19 9.75
CA LEU A 37 -15.49 5.75 10.01
C LEU A 37 -14.16 5.07 9.65
N ALA A 38 -13.57 5.42 8.50
CA ALA A 38 -12.27 4.89 8.10
C ALA A 38 -11.18 5.22 9.13
N ARG A 39 -11.16 6.44 9.68
CA ARG A 39 -10.21 6.81 10.73
C ARG A 39 -10.41 6.03 12.03
N SER A 40 -11.64 5.93 12.54
CA SER A 40 -11.90 5.21 13.81
C SER A 40 -11.66 3.71 13.67
N THR A 41 -12.13 3.11 12.57
CA THR A 41 -11.90 1.69 12.28
C THR A 41 -10.43 1.42 12.01
N GLY A 42 -9.74 2.32 11.32
CA GLY A 42 -8.29 2.21 11.06
C GLY A 42 -7.47 2.29 12.35
N GLN A 43 -7.82 3.18 13.28
CA GLN A 43 -7.17 3.25 14.59
C GLN A 43 -7.41 1.98 15.39
N ALA A 44 -8.68 1.52 15.49
CA ALA A 44 -9.02 0.30 16.20
C ALA A 44 -8.31 -0.93 15.61
N MET A 45 -8.25 -1.03 14.28
CA MET A 45 -7.55 -2.13 13.61
C MET A 45 -6.03 -2.06 13.80
N GLY A 46 -5.46 -0.84 13.84
CA GLY A 46 -4.04 -0.63 14.10
C GLY A 46 -3.64 -1.03 15.53
N GLU A 47 -4.42 -0.64 16.54
CA GLU A 47 -4.21 -1.06 17.93
C GLU A 47 -4.41 -2.58 18.09
N PHE A 48 -5.41 -3.14 17.43
CA PHE A 48 -5.65 -4.58 17.42
C PHE A 48 -4.47 -5.36 16.81
N GLN A 49 -3.91 -4.89 15.69
CA GLN A 49 -2.78 -5.55 15.05
C GLN A 49 -1.52 -5.53 15.94
N LYS A 50 -1.26 -4.41 16.64
CA LYS A 50 -0.16 -4.30 17.61
C LYS A 50 -0.34 -5.26 18.78
N GLY A 51 -1.55 -5.30 19.37
CA GLY A 51 -1.83 -6.23 20.47
C GLY A 51 -1.69 -7.70 20.04
N ARG A 52 -2.06 -8.04 18.79
CA ARG A 52 -1.82 -9.39 18.26
C ARG A 52 -0.34 -9.72 18.14
N GLU A 53 0.47 -8.78 17.67
CA GLU A 53 1.91 -8.96 17.52
C GLU A 53 2.61 -9.10 18.88
N GLU A 54 2.21 -8.31 19.89
CA GLU A 54 2.70 -8.45 21.26
C GLU A 54 2.36 -9.83 21.86
N ILE A 55 1.12 -10.31 21.66
CA ILE A 55 0.70 -11.63 22.09
C ILE A 55 1.50 -12.73 21.39
N ASP A 56 1.71 -12.62 20.07
CA ASP A 56 2.49 -13.60 19.31
C ASP A 56 3.96 -13.65 19.78
N GLN A 57 4.57 -12.50 20.11
CA GLN A 57 5.90 -12.41 20.70
C GLN A 57 5.97 -13.03 22.10
N GLU A 58 5.01 -12.70 22.99
CA GLU A 58 4.95 -13.28 24.34
C GLU A 58 4.77 -14.80 24.27
N LEU A 59 3.93 -15.30 23.36
CA LEU A 59 3.74 -16.72 23.11
C LEU A 59 5.02 -17.39 22.60
N GLN A 60 5.81 -16.71 21.78
CA GLN A 60 7.09 -17.22 21.28
C GLN A 60 8.15 -17.26 22.39
N GLU A 61 8.28 -16.20 23.18
CA GLU A 61 9.19 -16.14 24.32
C GLU A 61 8.87 -17.21 25.37
N MET A 62 7.58 -17.48 25.63
CA MET A 62 7.17 -18.57 26.52
C MET A 62 7.55 -19.96 25.97
N ARG A 63 7.49 -20.16 24.64
CA ARG A 63 7.90 -21.42 23.99
C ARG A 63 9.41 -21.62 24.01
N GLU A 64 10.16 -20.55 23.79
CA GLU A 64 11.62 -20.55 23.82
C GLU A 64 12.15 -20.68 25.26
N GLY A 65 11.50 -20.02 26.23
CA GLY A 65 11.79 -20.14 27.67
C GLY A 65 11.55 -21.55 28.22
N ALA A 66 10.59 -22.29 27.67
CA ALA A 66 10.35 -23.69 28.01
C ALA A 66 11.38 -24.66 27.39
N THR A 67 12.13 -24.23 26.37
CA THR A 67 13.10 -25.09 25.65
C THR A 67 14.54 -24.93 26.17
N ARG A 68 14.84 -23.89 26.96
CA ARG A 68 16.23 -23.53 27.37
C ARG A 68 16.84 -24.37 28.50
N THR A 69 16.25 -25.49 28.93
CA THR A 69 16.93 -26.39 29.90
C THR A 69 17.87 -27.39 29.24
N GLU A 70 17.83 -27.59 27.92
CA GLU A 70 18.76 -28.51 27.25
C GLU A 70 19.29 -27.86 25.95
N ASN A 71 20.60 -27.96 25.73
CA ASN A 71 21.40 -27.52 24.56
C ASN A 71 22.12 -26.17 24.70
N GLU A 72 23.30 -26.25 25.34
CA GLU A 72 24.45 -25.38 25.07
C GLU A 72 25.15 -25.88 23.80
N PRO A 73 25.51 -24.99 22.86
CA PRO A 73 26.84 -25.08 22.26
C PRO A 73 27.53 -23.71 22.18
N GLU A 74 28.77 -23.66 22.69
CA GLU A 74 29.78 -22.64 22.40
C GLU A 74 30.23 -22.68 20.90
N PRO A 75 31.19 -21.86 20.43
CA PRO A 75 31.05 -20.47 20.01
C PRO A 75 31.51 -20.24 18.54
N GLU A 76 31.30 -19.00 18.06
CA GLU A 76 31.92 -18.29 16.92
C GLU A 76 32.11 -18.97 15.55
N ILE A 77 31.52 -18.39 14.48
CA ILE A 77 32.24 -18.08 13.23
C ILE A 77 31.65 -16.79 12.63
N GLY A 78 32.48 -15.75 12.53
CA GLY A 78 32.16 -14.51 11.83
C GLY A 78 32.33 -14.63 10.31
N THR A 79 31.58 -13.80 9.59
CA THR A 79 31.96 -13.32 8.26
C THR A 79 31.37 -11.93 8.07
N ASP A 80 32.28 -10.97 7.93
CA ASP A 80 32.04 -9.62 7.46
C ASP A 80 31.27 -9.65 6.12
N ASP A 81 30.25 -8.81 5.98
CA ASP A 81 29.80 -8.36 4.64
C ASP A 81 29.43 -6.88 4.74
N GLU A 82 30.46 -6.05 4.59
CA GLU A 82 30.33 -4.67 4.16
C GLU A 82 29.80 -4.66 2.72
N ARG A 83 28.63 -4.04 2.51
CA ARG A 83 28.31 -3.42 1.22
C ARG A 83 27.54 -2.12 1.41
N GLU A 84 28.29 -1.03 1.33
CA GLU A 84 27.79 0.26 0.87
C GLU A 84 27.11 0.11 -0.50
N THR A 85 25.95 0.73 -0.70
CA THR A 85 25.62 1.29 -2.01
C THR A 85 24.74 2.52 -1.82
N ALA A 86 25.38 3.68 -1.85
CA ALA A 86 24.75 4.98 -1.97
C ALA A 86 23.89 5.02 -3.25
N THR A 87 22.60 5.36 -3.11
CA THR A 87 21.72 5.69 -4.24
C THR A 87 21.50 7.19 -4.24
N ASP A 88 22.38 7.87 -4.95
CA ASP A 88 22.29 9.27 -5.34
C ASP A 88 21.27 9.36 -6.50
N THR A 89 20.06 9.86 -6.25
CA THR A 89 19.10 10.17 -7.32
C THR A 89 19.10 11.67 -7.53
N THR A 90 20.02 12.10 -8.39
CA THR A 90 20.09 13.43 -8.96
C THR A 90 18.89 13.70 -9.87
N THR A 91 18.23 14.82 -9.56
CA THR A 91 17.34 15.64 -10.39
C THR A 91 17.81 15.77 -11.83
N ALA A 92 16.95 15.42 -12.79
CA ALA A 92 17.05 15.90 -14.17
C ALA A 92 15.66 15.98 -14.81
N GLU A 93 15.21 17.23 -14.94
CA GLU A 93 14.56 17.82 -16.13
C GLU A 93 13.33 17.13 -16.75
N THR A 94 12.15 17.73 -16.52
CA THR A 94 11.07 17.74 -17.51
C THR A 94 10.85 19.19 -17.92
N SER A 95 11.37 19.53 -19.10
CA SER A 95 10.92 20.65 -19.93
C SER A 95 10.25 20.04 -21.16
N THR A 96 9.42 20.84 -21.84
CA THR A 96 8.65 20.54 -23.07
C THR A 96 7.19 20.19 -22.73
N GLU A 97 6.14 20.88 -23.17
CA GLU A 97 5.86 21.67 -24.39
C GLU A 97 4.72 22.65 -24.04
N ALA A 98 4.88 23.95 -24.34
CA ALA A 98 3.80 24.94 -24.32
C ALA A 98 3.94 25.81 -25.56
N GLU A 99 3.54 25.26 -26.70
CA GLU A 99 3.39 25.99 -27.96
C GLU A 99 1.97 26.55 -28.01
N LEU A 100 1.84 27.85 -27.74
CA LEU A 100 0.66 28.64 -28.04
C LEU A 100 1.14 29.74 -29.00
N GLU A 101 1.27 29.37 -30.28
CA GLU A 101 1.54 30.34 -31.33
C GLU A 101 0.27 31.17 -31.57
N THR A 102 0.38 32.45 -31.26
CA THR A 102 -0.58 33.48 -31.60
C THR A 102 -0.57 33.74 -33.11
N GLU A 103 -1.76 33.74 -33.70
CA GLU A 103 -2.07 34.37 -35.00
C GLU A 103 -1.35 35.72 -35.15
N THR A 104 -0.77 36.00 -36.33
CA THR A 104 -0.85 37.30 -37.02
C THR A 104 -0.13 37.26 -38.39
N ASP A 105 -0.92 37.64 -39.40
CA ASP A 105 -0.60 38.41 -40.61
C ASP A 105 -0.32 37.81 -42.00
N GLU A 106 -1.21 38.27 -42.89
CA GLU A 106 -0.98 38.85 -44.24
C GLU A 106 -0.35 38.03 -45.39
N ASN A 107 -1.23 37.63 -46.32
CA ASN A 107 -1.30 38.19 -47.69
C ASN A 107 0.01 38.33 -48.49
N ARG A 108 0.30 37.35 -49.38
CA ARG A 108 0.64 37.59 -50.80
C ARG A 108 0.62 36.32 -51.64
#